data_AF-A0A3N2LUM3-F1
#
_entry.id   AF-A0A3N2LUM3-F1
#
_cell.length_a   1.000
_cell.length_b   1.000
_cell.length_c   1.000
_cell.angle_alpha   90.00
_cell.angle_beta   90.00
_cell.angle_gamma   90.00
#
_symmetry.space_group_name_H-M   'P 1'
#
loop_
_entity.id
_entity.type
_entity.pdbx_description
1 polymer ?
#
loop_
_entity_poly.entity_id
_entity_poly.type
_entity_poly.pdbx_seq_one_letter_code
_entity_poly.pdbx_strand_id
1 'polypeptide(L)'
;AEYTTAAGDELLDEIEAFLNRPVPKAYFSWPLGKRAQWQKWAIDPSSFIDDEYRQIGTEPLTIVSPKMIKCELPNDAIRASFRYSAQYINSLMEHIPGWERSEREKVPGMHPDYCGADGRVKRPWIRTEIPKTYLSPTLDFDCKDSPF
;
A
#
# COMPACT_ATOMS: atom_id res chain seq x y z
N ALA A 1 -10.05 -12.08 -28.19
CA ALA A 1 -9.45 -11.31 -27.09
C ALA A 1 -8.80 -12.31 -26.17
N GLU A 2 -7.49 -12.51 -26.33
CA GLU A 2 -6.71 -13.40 -25.47
C GLU A 2 -6.60 -12.75 -24.09
N TYR A 3 -7.18 -13.43 -23.10
CA TYR A 3 -7.01 -13.10 -21.70
C TYR A 3 -5.63 -13.61 -21.32
N THR A 4 -4.66 -12.71 -21.30
CA THR A 4 -3.38 -12.94 -20.60
C THR A 4 -3.70 -13.41 -19.20
N THR A 5 -3.28 -14.63 -18.90
CA THR A 5 -3.47 -15.31 -17.62
C THR A 5 -3.00 -14.36 -16.51
N ALA A 6 -3.88 -14.05 -15.56
CA ALA A 6 -3.68 -13.02 -14.53
C ALA A 6 -2.37 -13.16 -13.71
N ALA A 7 -1.73 -14.34 -13.73
CA ALA A 7 -0.47 -14.63 -13.07
C ALA A 7 0.79 -14.05 -13.76
N GLY A 8 0.68 -13.50 -14.98
CA GLY A 8 1.81 -12.91 -15.72
C GLY A 8 1.56 -11.47 -16.15
N ASP A 9 0.59 -10.79 -15.52
CA ASP A 9 0.35 -9.37 -15.77
C ASP A 9 1.43 -8.55 -15.02
N GLU A 10 2.12 -7.65 -15.71
CA GLU A 10 3.09 -6.71 -15.12
C GLU A 10 2.48 -5.93 -13.94
N LEU A 11 1.15 -5.80 -13.91
CA LEU A 11 0.42 -5.21 -12.81
C LEU A 11 0.50 -6.01 -11.51
N LEU A 12 0.66 -7.34 -11.55
CA LEU A 12 0.78 -8.13 -10.33
C LEU A 12 2.00 -7.72 -9.52
N ASP A 13 3.15 -7.57 -10.19
CA ASP A 13 4.41 -7.12 -9.60
C ASP A 13 4.28 -5.67 -9.09
N GLU A 14 3.62 -4.79 -9.85
CA GLU A 14 3.34 -3.41 -9.41
C GLU A 14 2.48 -3.35 -8.13
N ILE A 15 1.44 -4.18 -8.04
CA ILE A 15 0.59 -4.26 -6.86
C ILE A 15 1.39 -4.81 -5.69
N GLU A 16 2.15 -5.88 -5.88
CA GLU A 16 2.97 -6.45 -4.81
C GLU A 16 3.99 -5.43 -4.28
N ALA A 17 4.68 -4.71 -5.16
CA ALA A 17 5.60 -3.63 -4.80
C ALA A 17 4.89 -2.50 -4.04
N PHE A 18 3.68 -2.12 -4.46
CA PHE A 18 2.85 -1.14 -3.74
C PHE A 18 2.48 -1.63 -2.34
N LEU A 19 2.03 -2.87 -2.19
CA LEU A 19 1.59 -3.44 -0.91
C LEU A 19 2.73 -3.58 0.11
N ASN A 20 3.93 -3.91 -0.38
CA ASN A 20 5.11 -4.10 0.44
C ASN A 20 5.87 -2.80 0.73
N ARG A 21 5.50 -1.69 0.10
CA ARG A 21 6.09 -0.38 0.38
C ARG A 21 5.68 0.12 1.76
N PRO A 22 6.64 0.38 2.67
CA PRO A 22 6.34 1.04 3.94
C PRO A 22 5.79 2.43 3.68
N VAL A 23 4.76 2.85 4.40
CA VAL A 23 4.15 4.17 4.31
C VAL A 23 4.46 4.99 5.58
N PRO A 24 4.40 6.32 5.51
CA PRO A 24 4.58 7.16 6.69
C PRO A 24 3.46 6.92 7.72
N LYS A 25 3.75 7.11 9.00
CA LYS A 25 2.75 6.96 10.07
C LYS A 25 1.49 7.81 9.87
N ALA A 26 1.66 9.00 9.29
CA ALA A 26 0.56 9.92 9.00
C ALA A 26 -0.19 9.60 7.69
N TYR A 27 0.23 8.59 6.92
CA TYR A 27 -0.27 8.33 5.57
C TYR A 27 -1.79 8.21 5.49
N PHE A 28 -2.39 7.47 6.44
CA PHE A 28 -3.84 7.28 6.50
C PHE A 28 -4.65 8.52 6.93
N SER A 29 -3.97 9.59 7.36
CA SER A 29 -4.61 10.89 7.64
C SER A 29 -4.58 11.84 6.44
N TRP A 30 -3.77 11.55 5.42
CA TRP A 30 -3.57 12.46 4.31
C TRP A 30 -4.72 12.40 3.28
N PRO A 31 -4.94 13.48 2.53
CA PRO A 31 -5.83 13.46 1.37
C PRO A 31 -5.35 12.44 0.32
N LEU A 32 -6.29 11.83 -0.42
CA LEU A 32 -5.95 10.81 -1.44
C LEU A 32 -4.98 11.31 -2.51
N GLY A 33 -5.10 12.57 -2.92
CA GLY A 33 -4.19 13.17 -3.90
C GLY A 33 -2.74 13.17 -3.40
N LYS A 34 -2.53 13.45 -2.11
CA LYS A 34 -1.19 13.46 -1.49
C LYS A 34 -0.63 12.06 -1.33
N ARG A 35 -1.47 11.07 -1.02
CA ARG A 35 -1.08 9.66 -0.99
C ARG A 35 -0.61 9.17 -2.35
N ALA A 36 -1.34 9.47 -3.40
CA ALA A 36 -0.96 9.11 -4.76
C ALA A 36 0.33 9.81 -5.22
N GLN A 37 0.49 11.11 -4.89
CA GLN A 37 1.74 11.83 -5.14
C GLN A 37 2.92 11.20 -4.38
N TRP A 38 2.71 10.83 -3.12
CA TRP A 38 3.72 10.17 -2.31
C TRP A 38 4.12 8.81 -2.87
N GLN A 39 3.16 8.01 -3.35
CA GLN A 39 3.46 6.71 -3.95
C GLN A 39 4.30 6.84 -5.22
N LYS A 40 4.08 7.89 -6.02
CA LYS A 40 4.93 8.20 -7.18
C LYS A 40 6.32 8.65 -6.75
N TRP A 41 6.40 9.61 -5.84
CA TRP A 41 7.67 10.12 -5.31
C TRP A 41 8.51 9.03 -4.64
N ALA A 42 7.89 8.07 -3.96
CA ALA A 42 8.58 6.97 -3.30
C ALA A 42 9.23 5.98 -4.29
N ILE A 43 8.79 5.95 -5.55
CA ILE A 43 9.43 5.17 -6.63
C ILE A 43 10.44 6.04 -7.38
N ASP A 44 10.05 7.29 -7.65
CA ASP A 44 10.84 8.25 -8.40
C ASP A 44 11.01 9.52 -7.56
N PRO A 45 12.14 9.67 -6.84
CA PRO A 45 12.40 10.85 -6.02
C PRO A 45 12.47 12.16 -6.79
N SER A 46 12.53 12.13 -8.13
CA SER A 46 12.45 13.32 -8.98
C SER A 46 11.02 13.83 -9.17
N SER A 47 10.01 12.99 -8.89
CA SER A 47 8.60 13.36 -8.94
C SER A 47 8.25 14.39 -7.85
N PHE A 48 7.35 15.31 -8.19
CA PHE A 48 6.98 16.40 -7.28
C PHE A 48 6.11 15.92 -6.09
N ILE A 49 6.51 16.32 -4.89
CA ILE A 49 5.71 16.26 -3.66
C ILE A 49 6.05 17.45 -2.77
N ASP A 50 5.07 17.99 -2.06
CA ASP A 50 5.31 19.04 -1.08
C ASP A 50 6.18 18.51 0.07
N ASP A 51 7.06 19.37 0.58
CA ASP A 51 8.04 18.98 1.59
C ASP A 51 7.38 18.46 2.89
N GLU A 52 6.17 18.93 3.22
CA GLU A 52 5.41 18.44 4.39
C GLU A 52 4.99 16.96 4.30
N TYR A 53 4.82 16.44 3.08
CA TYR A 53 4.49 15.03 2.82
C TYR A 53 5.72 14.21 2.45
N ARG A 54 6.91 14.81 2.36
CA ARG A 54 8.17 14.12 2.06
C ARG A 54 8.69 13.35 3.28
N GLN A 55 7.90 12.39 3.75
CA GLN A 55 8.17 11.58 4.91
C GLN A 55 8.60 10.18 4.48
N ILE A 56 9.57 9.62 5.21
CA ILE A 56 10.06 8.25 4.97
C ILE A 56 8.99 7.26 5.45
N GLY A 57 8.76 6.23 4.63
CA GLY A 57 7.88 5.13 4.99
C GLY A 57 8.46 4.26 6.09
N THR A 58 7.68 3.99 7.12
CA THR A 58 8.11 3.20 8.31
C THR A 58 7.12 2.11 8.68
N GLU A 59 5.85 2.24 8.29
CA GLU A 59 4.78 1.34 8.68
C GLU A 59 4.29 0.53 7.46
N PRO A 60 4.05 -0.78 7.60
CA PRO A 60 3.47 -1.56 6.51
C PRO A 60 2.00 -1.21 6.30
N LEU A 61 1.51 -1.35 5.06
CA LEU A 61 0.09 -1.35 4.78
C LEU A 61 -0.56 -2.61 5.39
N THR A 62 -1.55 -2.42 6.27
CA THR A 62 -2.24 -3.52 6.97
C THR A 62 -3.63 -3.83 6.40
N ILE A 63 -4.27 -2.82 5.80
CA ILE A 63 -5.60 -2.91 5.21
C ILE A 63 -5.62 -2.16 3.89
N VAL A 64 -6.12 -2.80 2.83
CA VAL A 64 -6.26 -2.19 1.51
C VAL A 64 -7.59 -2.55 0.89
N SER A 65 -8.09 -1.65 0.05
CA SER A 65 -9.24 -1.92 -0.80
C SER A 65 -8.82 -1.93 -2.27
N PRO A 66 -9.56 -2.61 -3.16
CA PRO A 66 -9.29 -2.54 -4.60
C PRO A 66 -9.34 -1.11 -5.13
N LYS A 67 -10.19 -0.26 -4.53
CA LYS A 67 -10.28 1.17 -4.86
C LYS A 67 -9.00 1.91 -4.45
N MET A 68 -8.45 1.61 -3.28
CA MET A 68 -7.17 2.19 -2.83
C MET A 68 -6.04 1.83 -3.79
N ILE A 69 -5.87 0.54 -4.08
CA ILE A 69 -4.85 0.05 -5.04
C ILE A 69 -5.03 0.76 -6.39
N LYS A 70 -6.26 0.79 -6.93
CA LYS A 70 -6.53 1.50 -8.19
C LYS A 70 -6.19 2.99 -8.12
N CYS A 71 -6.47 3.68 -7.02
CA CYS A 71 -6.33 5.13 -6.94
C CYS A 71 -4.90 5.58 -6.64
N GLU A 72 -4.15 4.79 -5.88
CA GLU A 72 -2.84 5.13 -5.34
C GLU A 72 -1.68 4.46 -6.09
N LEU A 73 -1.96 3.49 -6.98
CA LEU A 73 -0.93 2.94 -7.85
C LEU A 73 -0.24 4.07 -8.64
N PRO A 74 1.11 4.10 -8.67
CA PRO A 74 1.88 5.13 -9.36
C PRO A 74 1.62 5.20 -10.87
N ASN A 75 1.14 4.11 -11.47
CA ASN A 75 0.88 4.00 -12.89
C ASN A 75 -0.46 4.66 -13.28
N ASP A 76 -0.40 5.86 -13.85
CA ASP A 76 -1.61 6.62 -14.24
C ASP A 76 -2.44 5.95 -15.33
N ALA A 77 -1.83 5.14 -16.21
CA ALA A 77 -2.57 4.42 -17.26
C ALA A 77 -3.57 3.42 -16.67
N ILE A 78 -3.22 2.84 -15.52
CA ILE A 78 -4.04 1.87 -14.79
C ILE A 78 -5.19 2.58 -14.07
N ARG A 79 -4.92 3.76 -13.51
CA ARG A 79 -5.91 4.60 -12.83
C ARG A 79 -7.06 4.99 -13.77
N ALA A 80 -6.73 5.39 -15.00
CA ALA A 80 -7.69 5.86 -15.99
C ALA A 80 -8.43 4.72 -16.73
N SER A 81 -7.87 3.51 -16.74
CA SER A 81 -8.43 2.40 -17.52
C SER A 81 -9.58 1.69 -16.79
N PHE A 82 -10.65 1.42 -17.54
CA PHE A 82 -11.80 0.63 -17.09
C PHE A 82 -11.49 -0.87 -16.99
N ARG A 83 -10.45 -1.34 -17.69
CA ARG A 83 -10.00 -2.75 -17.66
C ARG A 83 -9.65 -3.18 -16.23
N TYR A 84 -9.01 -2.29 -15.48
CA TYR A 84 -8.64 -2.52 -14.08
C TYR A 84 -9.83 -2.19 -13.17
N SER A 85 -10.87 -3.01 -13.29
CA SER A 85 -12.03 -2.94 -12.41
C SER A 85 -11.67 -3.44 -11.01
N ALA A 86 -12.50 -3.14 -10.02
CA ALA A 86 -12.31 -3.69 -8.66
C ALA A 86 -12.32 -5.22 -8.67
N GLN A 87 -13.09 -5.87 -9.55
CA GLN A 87 -13.11 -7.32 -9.70
C GLN A 87 -11.76 -7.85 -10.19
N TYR A 88 -11.17 -7.22 -11.19
CA TYR A 88 -9.87 -7.63 -11.72
C TYR A 88 -8.74 -7.46 -10.70
N ILE A 89 -8.74 -6.35 -9.97
CA ILE A 89 -7.76 -6.13 -8.89
C ILE A 89 -7.92 -7.20 -7.81
N ASN A 90 -9.16 -7.62 -7.49
CA ASN A 90 -9.37 -8.71 -6.54
C ASN A 90 -8.81 -10.04 -7.04
N SER A 91 -8.97 -10.39 -8.32
CA SER A 91 -8.38 -11.62 -8.85
C SER A 91 -6.84 -11.59 -8.83
N LEU A 92 -6.22 -10.42 -9.02
CA LEU A 92 -4.77 -10.28 -8.87
C LEU A 92 -4.33 -10.45 -7.41
N MET A 93 -5.05 -9.84 -6.47
CA MET A 93 -4.76 -9.95 -5.04
C MET A 93 -4.82 -11.39 -4.52
N GLU A 94 -5.64 -12.26 -5.11
CA GLU A 94 -5.70 -13.69 -4.75
C GLU A 94 -4.37 -14.43 -5.01
N HIS A 95 -3.51 -13.90 -5.87
CA HIS A 95 -2.19 -14.45 -6.16
C HIS A 95 -1.07 -13.88 -5.28
N ILE A 96 -1.36 -12.88 -4.45
CA ILE A 96 -0.35 -12.22 -3.61
C ILE A 96 -0.35 -12.86 -2.21
N PRO A 97 0.74 -13.52 -1.79
CA PRO A 97 0.81 -14.15 -0.47
C PRO A 97 0.82 -13.10 0.66
N GLY A 98 0.38 -13.51 1.85
CA GLY A 98 0.36 -12.64 3.04
C GLY A 98 -0.81 -11.65 3.08
N TRP A 99 -1.79 -11.78 2.19
CA TRP A 99 -3.02 -11.00 2.16
C TRP A 99 -4.24 -11.90 2.05
N GLU A 100 -5.25 -11.62 2.87
CA GLU A 100 -6.52 -12.35 2.86
C GLU A 100 -7.71 -11.40 2.76
N ARG A 101 -8.78 -11.90 2.12
CA ARG A 101 -10.08 -11.24 2.13
C ARG A 101 -10.66 -11.24 3.54
N SER A 102 -11.01 -10.07 4.05
CA SER A 102 -11.72 -9.95 5.32
C SER A 102 -13.01 -10.77 5.32
N GLU A 103 -13.13 -11.69 6.28
CA GLU A 103 -14.38 -12.40 6.57
C GLU A 103 -15.48 -11.46 7.04
N ARG A 104 -15.10 -10.38 7.75
CA ARG A 104 -16.02 -9.33 8.17
C ARG A 104 -16.45 -8.53 6.96
N GLU A 105 -17.77 -8.38 6.76
CA GLU A 105 -18.30 -7.62 5.63
C GLU A 105 -17.85 -6.16 5.66
N LYS A 106 -17.69 -5.57 6.85
CA LYS A 106 -17.38 -4.15 7.04
C LYS A 106 -16.33 -3.95 8.13
N VAL A 107 -15.20 -3.36 7.76
CA VAL A 107 -14.05 -3.13 8.68
C VAL A 107 -13.78 -1.63 8.81
N PRO A 108 -13.54 -1.11 10.03
CA PRO A 108 -13.10 0.28 10.24
C PRO A 108 -11.59 0.46 9.95
N GLY A 109 -11.13 1.70 9.88
CA GLY A 109 -9.69 2.01 9.79
C GLY A 109 -9.15 2.33 8.40
N MET A 110 -10.02 2.42 7.38
CA MET A 110 -9.66 2.98 6.08
C MET A 110 -10.07 4.46 5.97
N HIS A 111 -9.43 5.18 5.04
CA HIS A 111 -9.81 6.56 4.72
C HIS A 111 -11.28 6.63 4.28
N PRO A 112 -12.05 7.66 4.68
CA PRO A 112 -13.47 7.79 4.36
C PRO A 112 -13.79 7.63 2.87
N ASP A 113 -12.92 8.11 1.97
CA ASP A 113 -13.11 7.98 0.52
C ASP A 113 -13.06 6.54 0.00
N TYR A 114 -12.50 5.60 0.77
CA TYR A 114 -12.50 4.17 0.48
C TYR A 114 -13.64 3.41 1.17
N CYS A 115 -14.36 4.09 2.06
CA CYS A 115 -15.46 3.53 2.83
C CYS A 115 -16.82 3.78 2.19
N GLY A 116 -17.81 2.98 2.58
CA GLY A 116 -19.21 3.29 2.34
C GLY A 116 -19.71 4.44 3.22
N ALA A 117 -20.97 4.84 3.05
CA ALA A 117 -21.60 5.91 3.82
C ALA A 117 -21.59 5.68 5.35
N ASP A 118 -21.37 4.44 5.80
CA ASP A 118 -21.23 4.05 7.19
C ASP A 118 -19.80 4.14 7.73
N GLY A 119 -18.86 4.68 6.94
CA GLY A 119 -17.46 4.84 7.33
C GLY A 119 -16.67 3.52 7.39
N ARG A 120 -17.22 2.42 6.85
CA ARG A 120 -16.58 1.11 6.80
C ARG A 120 -16.30 0.66 5.38
N VAL A 121 -15.18 -0.03 5.17
CA VAL A 121 -14.84 -0.62 3.88
C VAL A 121 -15.48 -2.00 3.75
N LYS A 122 -16.08 -2.27 2.58
CA LYS A 122 -16.72 -3.57 2.31
C LYS A 122 -15.69 -4.62 1.87
N ARG A 123 -15.52 -5.67 2.68
CA ARG A 123 -14.62 -6.82 2.44
C ARG A 123 -13.21 -6.41 1.94
N PRO A 124 -12.47 -5.60 2.71
CA PRO A 124 -11.10 -5.23 2.36
C PRO A 124 -10.17 -6.44 2.37
N TRP A 125 -8.97 -6.25 1.83
CA TRP A 125 -7.85 -7.16 2.00
C TRP A 125 -7.09 -6.78 3.26
N ILE A 126 -6.82 -7.77 4.11
CA ILE A 126 -6.11 -7.62 5.37
C ILE A 126 -4.80 -8.37 5.23
N ARG A 127 -3.71 -7.72 5.63
CA ARG A 127 -2.40 -8.33 5.67
C ARG A 127 -2.36 -9.34 6.82
N THR A 128 -2.08 -10.60 6.50
CA THR A 128 -1.96 -11.69 7.49
C THR A 128 -0.55 -11.81 8.04
N GLU A 129 0.44 -11.51 7.21
CA GLU A 129 1.83 -11.45 7.60
C GLU A 129 2.31 -10.00 7.54
N ILE A 130 2.48 -9.40 8.72
CA ILE A 130 3.27 -8.18 8.83
C ILE A 130 4.69 -8.63 8.48
N PRO A 131 5.31 -8.13 7.39
CA PRO A 131 6.71 -8.38 7.14
C PRO A 131 7.41 -7.95 8.42
N LYS A 132 8.05 -8.88 9.13
CA LYS A 132 8.80 -8.56 10.34
C LYS A 132 9.76 -7.45 9.93
N THR A 133 9.46 -6.22 10.34
CA THR A 133 10.22 -5.06 9.93
C THR A 133 11.68 -5.36 10.19
N TYR A 134 12.49 -5.11 9.16
CA TYR A 134 13.93 -4.99 9.25
C TYR A 134 14.26 -4.27 10.54
N LEU A 135 14.64 -5.05 11.56
CA LEU A 135 15.42 -4.52 12.66
C LEU A 135 16.61 -3.90 11.95
N SER A 136 16.61 -2.56 11.86
CA SER A 136 17.86 -1.83 11.75
C SER A 136 18.78 -2.51 12.76
N PRO A 137 19.96 -3.02 12.38
CA PRO A 137 20.89 -3.44 13.42
C PRO A 137 21.04 -2.20 14.26
N THR A 138 20.52 -2.27 15.50
CA THR A 138 20.86 -1.33 16.54
C THR A 138 22.37 -1.32 16.49
N LEU A 139 22.95 -0.25 15.96
CA LEU A 139 24.35 0.05 16.19
C LEU A 139 24.40 0.28 17.69
N ASP A 140 24.57 -0.82 18.41
CA ASP A 140 25.01 -0.85 19.78
C ASP A 140 26.42 -0.24 19.74
N PHE A 141 26.47 1.09 19.68
CA PHE A 141 27.64 1.81 20.15
C PHE A 141 27.64 1.55 21.66
N ASP A 142 28.31 0.46 22.02
CA ASP A 142 28.70 0.10 23.36
C ASP A 142 29.52 1.28 23.90
N CYS A 143 28.83 2.26 24.48
CA CYS A 143 29.42 3.28 25.32
C CYS A 143 29.84 2.58 26.62
N LYS A 144 30.94 1.84 26.56
CA LYS A 144 31.68 1.45 27.74
C LYS A 144 32.80 2.45 27.94
N ASP A 145 32.40 3.52 28.58
CA ASP A 145 33.30 4.36 29.32
C ASP A 145 33.87 3.57 30.52
N SER A 146 35.18 3.75 30.74
CA SER A 146 35.91 3.61 32.01
C SER A 146 36.37 2.21 32.47
N PRO A 147 37.33 2.14 33.42
CA PRO A 147 38.68 2.74 33.40
C PRO A 147 39.75 1.75 33.93
N PHE A 148 41.00 1.79 33.47
CA PHE A 148 42.18 1.33 34.23
C PHE A 148 43.46 2.01 33.73
#